data_AF-A0A7J3WVS8-F1
#
_entry.id   AF-A0A7J3WVS8-F1
#
_cell.length_a   1.000
_cell.length_b   1.000
_cell.length_c   1.000
_cell.angle_alpha   90.00
_cell.angle_beta   90.00
_cell.angle_gamma   90.00
#
_symmetry.space_group_name_H-M   'P 1'
#
loop_
_entity.id
_entity.type
_entity.pdbx_description
1 polymer ?
#
loop_
_entity_poly.entity_id
_entity_poly.type
_entity_poly.pdbx_seq_one_letter_code
_entity_poly.pdbx_strand_id
1 'polypeptide(L)'
;MDNAALSGRLAVKAIIKAEEEGLEATRIYGNLMRKAVNRLEVNMKKKVERFSSDTELEKNLSLINMLKGWLYMLIANQINRILPPEKLIFLPP
;
A
#
# COMPACT_ATOMS: atom_id res chain seq x y z
N MET A 1 -7.05 -1.44 -1.60
CA MET A 1 -7.66 -2.12 -0.43
C MET A 1 -8.05 -1.06 0.57
N ASP A 2 -9.15 -1.24 1.29
CA ASP A 2 -9.55 -0.31 2.37
C ASP A 2 -8.49 -0.32 3.49
N ASN A 3 -8.11 0.87 3.98
CA ASN A 3 -7.17 1.03 5.10
C ASN A 3 -7.69 0.38 6.38
N ALA A 4 -9.02 0.33 6.57
CA ALA A 4 -9.63 -0.38 7.69
C ALA A 4 -9.36 -1.89 7.61
N ALA A 5 -9.53 -2.50 6.43
CA ALA A 5 -9.24 -3.91 6.21
C ALA A 5 -7.75 -4.23 6.40
N LEU A 6 -6.85 -3.32 5.99
CA LEU A 6 -5.41 -3.46 6.25
C LEU A 6 -5.14 -3.46 7.75
N SER A 7 -5.68 -2.46 8.46
CA SER A 7 -5.51 -2.31 9.90
C SER A 7 -5.90 -3.58 10.65
N GLY A 8 -7.05 -4.17 10.31
CA GLY A 8 -7.49 -5.45 10.90
C GLY A 8 -6.49 -6.59 10.66
N ARG A 9 -5.94 -6.72 9.44
CA ARG A 9 -4.93 -7.75 9.13
C ARG A 9 -3.63 -7.54 9.89
N LEU A 10 -3.19 -6.29 10.05
CA LEU A 10 -1.99 -5.96 10.83
C LEU A 10 -2.21 -6.25 12.32
N ALA A 11 -3.41 -5.99 12.85
CA ALA A 11 -3.77 -6.29 14.23
C ALA A 11 -3.73 -7.79 14.51
N VAL A 12 -4.36 -8.60 13.65
CA VAL A 12 -4.30 -10.07 13.77
C VAL A 12 -2.86 -10.58 13.74
N LYS A 13 -2.06 -10.09 12.78
CA LYS A 13 -0.63 -10.46 12.69
C LYS A 13 0.16 -10.08 13.94
N ALA A 14 -0.15 -8.92 14.54
CA ALA A 14 0.51 -8.47 15.75
C ALA A 14 0.16 -9.32 16.97
N ILE A 15 -1.10 -9.78 17.08
CA ILE A 15 -1.56 -10.67 18.14
C ILE A 15 -0.84 -12.03 18.06
N ILE A 16 -0.83 -12.66 16.88
CA ILE A 16 -0.15 -13.95 16.67
C ILE A 16 1.34 -13.83 17.05
N LYS A 17 1.98 -12.78 16.57
CA LYS A 17 3.41 -12.57 16.82
C LYS A 17 3.72 -12.25 18.29
N ALA A 18 2.83 -11.52 18.97
CA ALA A 18 2.93 -11.24 20.39
C ALA A 18 2.89 -12.52 21.23
N GLU A 19 2.01 -13.45 20.88
CA GLU A 19 1.90 -14.77 21.52
C GLU A 19 3.17 -15.60 21.32
N GLU A 20 3.72 -15.64 20.10
CA GLU A 20 4.94 -16.38 19.78
C GLU A 20 6.19 -15.83 20.49
N GLU A 21 6.32 -14.50 20.59
CA GLU A 21 7.53 -13.84 21.10
C GLU A 21 7.41 -13.35 22.56
N GLY A 22 6.24 -13.50 23.20
CA GLY A 22 5.98 -13.00 24.55
C GLY A 22 6.03 -11.47 24.66
N LEU A 23 5.66 -10.76 23.59
CA LEU A 23 5.72 -9.30 23.48
C LEU A 23 4.33 -8.67 23.52
N GLU A 24 4.26 -7.35 23.69
CA GLU A 24 2.99 -6.63 23.65
C GLU A 24 2.48 -6.44 22.20
N ALA A 25 1.26 -6.89 21.92
CA ALA A 25 0.65 -6.82 20.60
C ALA A 25 0.53 -5.38 20.08
N THR A 26 0.24 -4.40 20.94
CA THR A 26 0.14 -2.98 20.60
C THR A 26 1.46 -2.44 20.02
N ARG A 27 2.60 -2.83 20.61
CA ARG A 27 3.94 -2.45 20.16
C ARG A 27 4.25 -3.04 18.78
N ILE A 28 3.95 -4.32 18.57
CA ILE A 28 4.16 -4.97 17.26
C ILE A 28 3.26 -4.34 16.20
N TYR A 29 1.98 -4.12 16.52
CA TYR A 29 1.03 -3.47 15.65
C TYR A 29 1.51 -2.06 15.25
N GLY A 30 1.94 -1.25 16.21
CA GLY A 30 2.46 0.10 15.95
C GLY A 30 3.65 0.09 14.99
N ASN A 31 4.55 -0.88 15.11
CA ASN A 31 5.68 -1.05 14.19
C ASN A 31 5.23 -1.45 12.77
N LEU A 32 4.27 -2.37 12.66
CA LEU A 32 3.71 -2.81 11.38
C LEU A 32 2.95 -1.67 10.69
N MET A 33 2.13 -0.94 11.43
CA MET A 33 1.37 0.20 10.92
C MET A 33 2.29 1.33 10.46
N ARG A 34 3.34 1.66 11.22
CA ARG A 34 4.32 2.67 10.83
C ARG A 34 4.97 2.35 9.47
N LYS A 35 5.31 1.08 9.22
CA LYS A 35 5.84 0.65 7.92
C LYS A 35 4.83 0.85 6.78
N ALA A 36 3.55 0.56 7.04
CA ALA A 36 2.49 0.77 6.06
C ALA A 36 2.27 2.26 5.76
N VAL A 37 2.19 3.10 6.80
CA VAL A 37 2.04 4.56 6.67
C VAL A 37 3.20 5.17 5.90
N ASN A 38 4.44 4.86 6.25
CA ASN A 38 5.62 5.38 5.53
C ASN A 38 5.58 5.05 4.03
N ARG A 39 5.12 3.86 3.65
CA ARG A 39 4.96 3.48 2.24
C ARG A 39 3.88 4.28 1.55
N LEU A 40 2.74 4.52 2.21
CA LEU A 40 1.66 5.35 1.69
C LEU A 40 2.15 6.77 1.44
N GLU A 41 2.89 7.37 2.38
CA GLU A 41 3.46 8.71 2.24
C GLU A 41 4.45 8.81 1.08
N VAL A 42 5.36 7.83 0.94
CA VAL A 42 6.31 7.78 -0.19
C VAL A 42 5.57 7.67 -1.52
N ASN A 43 4.53 6.82 -1.61
CA ASN A 43 3.74 6.67 -2.82
C ASN A 43 2.93 7.94 -3.14
N MET A 44 2.43 8.63 -2.11
CA MET A 44 1.72 9.90 -2.26
C MET A 44 2.65 10.96 -2.85
N LYS A 45 3.87 11.12 -2.31
CA LYS A 45 4.85 12.08 -2.84
C LYS A 45 5.15 11.84 -4.32
N LYS A 46 5.41 10.58 -4.70
CA LYS A 46 5.63 10.20 -6.12
C LYS A 46 4.45 10.55 -7.03
N LYS A 47 3.22 10.43 -6.53
CA LYS A 47 2.03 10.80 -7.30
C LYS A 47 1.88 12.31 -7.44
N VAL A 48 2.10 13.06 -6.37
CA VAL A 48 2.05 14.53 -6.42
C VAL A 48 3.06 15.06 -7.45
N GLU A 49 4.28 14.52 -7.48
CA GLU A 49 5.28 14.86 -8.48
C GLU A 49 4.81 14.55 -9.92
N ARG A 50 4.18 13.38 -10.12
CA ARG A 50 3.67 12.95 -11.43
C ARG A 50 2.52 13.80 -11.95
N PHE A 51 1.71 14.37 -11.07
CA PHE A 51 0.55 15.20 -11.44
C PHE A 51 0.80 16.70 -11.17
N SER A 52 2.05 17.13 -11.25
CA SER A 52 2.46 18.50 -10.90
C SER A 52 2.09 19.57 -11.93
N SER A 53 1.75 19.19 -13.17
CA SER A 53 1.28 20.10 -14.21
C SER A 53 0.08 19.56 -14.97
N ASP A 54 -0.70 20.46 -15.57
CA ASP A 54 -1.86 20.11 -16.40
C ASP A 54 -1.45 19.24 -17.61
N THR A 55 -0.29 19.51 -18.21
CA THR A 55 0.28 18.73 -19.31
C THR A 55 0.64 17.31 -18.91
N GLU A 56 1.26 17.11 -17.74
CA GLU A 56 1.53 15.76 -17.22
C GLU A 56 0.24 15.07 -16.79
N LEU A 57 -0.74 15.80 -16.25
CA LEU A 57 -2.06 15.27 -15.92
C LEU A 57 -2.77 14.75 -17.18
N GLU A 58 -2.88 15.55 -18.24
CA GLU A 58 -3.49 15.14 -19.51
C GLU A 58 -2.81 13.92 -20.13
N LYS A 59 -1.46 13.92 -20.14
CA LYS A 59 -0.67 12.78 -20.60
C LYS A 59 -0.98 11.52 -19.80
N ASN A 60 -1.07 11.60 -18.48
CA ASN A 60 -1.41 10.45 -17.63
C ASN A 60 -2.88 9.99 -17.80
N LEU A 61 -3.79 10.91 -18.13
CA LEU A 61 -5.19 10.64 -18.46
C LEU A 61 -5.41 10.18 -19.91
N SER A 62 -4.37 10.17 -20.76
CA SER A 62 -4.49 9.60 -22.10
C SER A 62 -4.87 8.12 -22.04
N LEU A 63 -5.67 7.68 -23.01
CA LEU A 63 -6.20 6.31 -23.07
C LEU A 63 -5.11 5.24 -22.92
N ILE A 64 -3.96 5.44 -23.58
CA ILE A 64 -2.83 4.50 -23.52
C ILE A 64 -2.26 4.41 -22.10
N ASN A 65 -2.09 5.54 -21.41
CA ASN A 65 -1.51 5.55 -20.07
C ASN A 65 -2.50 5.06 -19.01
N MET A 66 -3.80 5.34 -19.17
CA MET A 66 -4.84 4.74 -18.35
C MET A 66 -4.89 3.21 -18.48
N LEU A 67 -4.78 2.67 -19.69
CA LEU A 67 -4.73 1.23 -19.93
C LEU A 67 -3.49 0.58 -19.30
N LYS A 68 -2.33 1.24 -19.39
CA LYS A 68 -1.11 0.80 -18.69
C LYS A 68 -1.31 0.80 -17.17
N GLY A 69 -1.88 1.86 -16.62
CA GLY A 69 -2.19 1.97 -15.19
C GLY A 69 -3.13 0.85 -14.72
N TRP A 70 -4.15 0.54 -15.51
CA TRP A 70 -5.07 -0.56 -15.22
C TRP A 70 -4.36 -1.93 -15.25
N LEU A 71 -3.50 -2.17 -16.24
CA LEU A 71 -2.71 -3.40 -16.29
C LEU A 71 -1.79 -3.54 -15.06
N TYR A 72 -1.13 -2.46 -14.65
CA TYR A 72 -0.34 -2.46 -13.41
C TYR A 72 -1.20 -2.71 -12.17
N MET A 73 -2.43 -2.19 -12.10
CA MET A 73 -3.38 -2.51 -11.03
C MET A 73 -3.73 -3.99 -10.97
N LEU A 74 -3.98 -4.64 -12.11
CA LEU A 74 -4.27 -6.07 -12.15
C LEU A 74 -3.11 -6.89 -11.62
N ILE A 75 -1.89 -6.59 -12.07
CA ILE A 75 -0.66 -7.27 -11.60
C ILE A 75 -0.47 -7.03 -10.10
N ALA A 76 -0.59 -5.78 -9.64
CA ALA A 76 -0.45 -5.44 -8.23
C ALA A 76 -1.48 -6.16 -7.35
N ASN A 77 -2.72 -6.30 -7.81
CA ASN A 77 -3.76 -7.05 -7.09
C ASN A 77 -3.41 -8.52 -6.93
N GLN A 78 -2.86 -9.16 -7.95
CA GLN A 78 -2.43 -10.56 -7.87
C GLN A 78 -1.25 -10.74 -6.92
N ILE A 79 -0.26 -9.85 -6.99
CA ILE A 79 0.89 -9.87 -6.07
C ILE A 79 0.44 -9.63 -4.63
N ASN A 80 -0.49 -8.70 -4.40
CA ASN A 80 -1.05 -8.38 -3.08
C ASN A 80 -1.80 -9.53 -2.41
N ARG A 81 -2.22 -10.56 -3.15
CA ARG A 81 -2.80 -11.78 -2.55
C ARG A 81 -1.77 -12.61 -1.80
N ILE A 82 -0.50 -12.51 -2.18
CA ILE A 82 0.60 -13.34 -1.66
C ILE A 82 1.47 -12.53 -0.70
N LEU A 83 1.60 -11.23 -0.93
CA LEU A 83 2.41 -10.37 -0.06
C LEU A 83 1.85 -10.29 1.36
N PRO A 84 2.72 -10.25 2.38
CA PRO A 84 2.28 -10.02 3.73
C PRO A 84 1.68 -8.61 3.86
N PRO A 85 0.75 -8.39 4.82
CA PRO A 85 -0.04 -7.16 4.90
C PRO A 85 0.77 -5.85 4.96
N GLU A 86 1.92 -5.86 5.61
CA GLU A 86 2.82 -4.69 5.70
C GLU A 86 3.60 -4.41 4.41
N LYS A 87 3.61 -5.35 3.46
CA LYS A 87 4.32 -5.23 2.19
C LYS A 87 3.43 -4.90 0.99
N LEU A 88 2.12 -4.73 1.20
CA LEU A 88 1.18 -4.48 0.12
C LEU A 88 1.57 -3.29 -0.77
N ILE A 89 1.23 -3.42 -2.05
CA ILE A 89 1.36 -2.40 -3.08
C ILE A 89 0.03 -1.62 -3.10
N PHE A 90 0.03 -0.42 -2.53
CA PHE A 90 -1.19 0.38 -2.37
C PHE A 90 -1.60 1.12 -3.63
N LEU A 91 -0.60 1.59 -4.38
CA LEU A 91 -0.80 2.37 -5.58
C LEU A 91 0.20 1.85 -6.61
N PRO A 92 -0.26 1.20 -7.69
CA PRO A 92 0.65 0.87 -8.78
C PRO A 92 1.24 2.15 -9.37
N PRO A 93 2.43 2.05 -9.98
CA PRO A 93 3.15 3.18 -10.53
C PRO A 93 2.28 4.00 -11.46
#